data_AF-E3MWS0-F1
#
_entry.id   AF-E3MWS0-F1
#
_cell.length_a   1.000
_cell.length_b   1.000
_cell.length_c   1.000
_cell.angle_alpha   90.00
_cell.angle_beta   90.00
_cell.angle_gamma   90.00
#
_symmetry.space_group_name_H-M   'P 1'
#
loop_
_entity.id
_entity.type
_entity.pdbx_description
1 polymer ?
#
loop_
_entity_poly.entity_id
_entity_poly.type
_entity_poly.pdbx_seq_one_letter_code
_entity_poly.pdbx_strand_id
1 'polypeptide(L)'
;MMQKYSTDFSEIAAMTLVAYDKEGNIRWFSICCTLNITSIMLVQYSIIIYCAVRMYIGMEAKLQMLSISLRNLHNQFFKTLILQIVTPTITLFSPVMLIIYLPLFDLECDIPTGIFLCAFTLYPAMDAIIVMYIVADYKKAAKKMLKKALEQIYACLRTAETDHSNRRARSIAANLPAALSPN
;
A
#
# COMPACT_ATOMS: atom_id res chain seq x y z
N MET A 1 -25.62 6.29 -12.98
CA MET A 1 -24.72 7.33 -13.53
C MET A 1 -25.47 8.47 -14.20
N MET A 2 -26.34 8.25 -15.21
CA MET A 2 -27.12 9.34 -15.83
C MET A 2 -27.96 10.14 -14.82
N GLN A 3 -28.57 9.48 -13.84
CA GLN A 3 -29.40 10.14 -12.82
C GLN A 3 -28.61 10.93 -11.75
N LYS A 4 -27.29 10.72 -11.65
CA LYS A 4 -26.44 11.27 -10.57
C LYS A 4 -25.31 12.18 -11.08
N TYR A 5 -24.85 11.97 -12.31
CA TYR A 5 -23.72 12.68 -12.93
C TYR A 5 -24.02 13.28 -14.31
N SER A 6 -25.22 13.06 -14.87
CA SER A 6 -25.65 13.66 -16.15
C SER A 6 -24.64 13.49 -17.31
N THR A 7 -23.88 12.41 -17.31
CA THR A 7 -22.90 12.06 -18.34
C THR A 7 -23.37 10.81 -19.08
N ASP A 8 -23.32 10.83 -20.42
CA ASP A 8 -23.68 9.68 -21.24
C ASP A 8 -22.57 8.62 -21.23
N PHE A 9 -22.92 7.33 -21.32
CA PHE A 9 -21.98 6.22 -21.24
C PHE A 9 -20.89 6.25 -22.33
N SER A 10 -21.17 6.91 -23.45
CA SER A 10 -20.22 7.09 -24.56
C SER A 10 -19.13 8.15 -24.29
N GLU A 11 -19.32 9.02 -23.31
CA GLU A 11 -18.45 10.18 -23.08
C GLU A 11 -17.29 9.88 -22.10
N ILE A 12 -17.37 8.77 -21.36
CA ILE A 12 -16.38 8.41 -20.35
C ILE A 12 -15.41 7.40 -20.95
N ALA A 13 -14.17 7.83 -21.21
CA ALA A 13 -13.06 7.00 -21.67
C ALA A 13 -12.49 6.04 -20.60
N ALA A 14 -13.30 5.67 -19.60
CA ALA A 14 -12.96 4.64 -18.63
C ALA A 14 -13.58 3.32 -19.09
N MET A 15 -12.85 2.22 -18.92
CA MET A 15 -13.35 0.85 -19.08
C MET A 15 -14.50 0.61 -18.09
N THR A 16 -15.67 1.16 -18.40
CA THR A 16 -16.87 0.99 -17.60
C THR A 16 -17.40 -0.37 -17.98
N LEU A 17 -17.33 -1.31 -17.04
CA LEU A 17 -17.80 -2.67 -17.23
C LEU A 17 -19.33 -2.66 -17.30
N VAL A 18 -19.86 -2.32 -18.46
CA VAL A 18 -21.31 -2.25 -18.71
C VAL A 18 -21.73 -3.56 -19.38
N ALA A 19 -22.50 -4.38 -18.66
CA ALA A 19 -23.00 -5.67 -19.14
C ALA A 19 -24.17 -5.51 -20.13
N TYR A 20 -25.00 -4.47 -19.95
CA TYR A 20 -26.23 -4.25 -20.72
C TYR A 20 -26.23 -2.90 -21.42
N ASP A 21 -26.69 -2.87 -22.67
CA ASP A 21 -26.98 -1.63 -23.38
C ASP A 21 -28.26 -0.95 -22.85
N LYS A 22 -28.52 0.31 -23.24
CA LYS A 22 -29.73 1.07 -22.87
C LYS A 22 -31.04 0.34 -23.26
N GLU A 23 -30.94 -0.63 -24.17
CA GLU A 23 -32.04 -1.44 -24.69
C GLU A 23 -32.18 -2.81 -24.00
N GLY A 24 -31.36 -3.10 -22.97
CA GLY A 24 -31.35 -4.39 -22.28
C GLY A 24 -30.61 -5.51 -23.03
N ASN A 25 -29.98 -5.20 -24.16
CA ASN A 25 -29.19 -6.16 -24.94
C ASN A 25 -27.83 -6.42 -24.28
N ILE A 26 -27.42 -7.68 -24.27
CA ILE A 26 -26.13 -8.10 -23.71
C ILE A 26 -24.99 -7.62 -24.61
N ARG A 27 -24.06 -6.83 -24.05
CA ARG A 27 -22.85 -6.38 -24.75
C ARG A 27 -21.79 -7.47 -24.75
N TRP A 28 -21.86 -8.38 -25.72
CA TRP A 28 -20.94 -9.52 -25.87
C TRP A 28 -19.45 -9.14 -25.86
N PHE A 29 -19.09 -7.96 -26.39
CA PHE A 29 -17.72 -7.46 -26.36
C PHE A 29 -17.22 -7.17 -24.93
N SER A 30 -18.07 -6.57 -24.09
CA SER A 30 -17.75 -6.31 -22.66
C SER A 30 -17.57 -7.61 -21.90
N ILE A 31 -18.42 -8.61 -22.15
CA ILE A 31 -18.32 -9.94 -21.54
C ILE A 31 -17.04 -10.66 -21.99
N CYS A 32 -16.75 -10.64 -23.30
CA CYS A 32 -15.53 -11.22 -23.85
C CYS A 32 -14.28 -10.59 -23.24
N CYS A 33 -14.24 -9.26 -23.10
CA CYS A 33 -13.16 -8.53 -22.44
C CYS A 33 -13.01 -8.94 -20.97
N THR A 34 -14.11 -9.04 -20.23
CA THR A 34 -14.14 -9.48 -18.83
C THR A 34 -13.59 -10.90 -18.66
N LEU A 35 -14.03 -11.82 -19.52
CA LEU A 35 -13.56 -13.21 -19.54
C LEU A 35 -12.08 -13.29 -19.90
N ASN A 36 -11.61 -12.46 -20.84
CA ASN A 36 -10.20 -12.39 -21.21
C ASN A 36 -9.33 -11.93 -20.04
N ILE A 37 -9.70 -10.85 -19.36
CA ILE A 37 -9.00 -10.35 -18.16
C ILE A 37 -8.97 -11.42 -17.06
N THR A 38 -10.10 -12.09 -16.82
CA THR A 38 -10.19 -13.16 -15.82
C THR A 38 -9.29 -14.34 -16.16
N SER A 39 -9.24 -14.73 -17.44
CA SER A 39 -8.38 -15.81 -17.94
C SER A 39 -6.90 -15.49 -17.77
N ILE A 40 -6.47 -14.28 -18.16
CA ILE A 40 -5.09 -13.81 -17.99
C ILE A 40 -4.69 -13.86 -16.51
N MET A 41 -5.55 -13.35 -15.63
CA MET A 41 -5.31 -13.34 -14.20
C MET A 41 -5.15 -14.76 -13.63
N LEU A 42 -6.01 -15.70 -14.05
CA LEU A 42 -5.95 -17.10 -13.61
C LEU A 42 -4.66 -17.79 -14.05
N VAL A 43 -4.23 -17.58 -15.30
CA VAL A 43 -2.96 -18.11 -15.81
C VAL A 43 -1.78 -17.53 -15.03
N GLN A 44 -1.76 -16.22 -14.80
CA GLN A 44 -0.70 -15.56 -14.04
C GLN A 44 -0.58 -16.12 -12.61
N TYR A 45 -1.70 -16.26 -11.89
CA TYR A 45 -1.68 -16.84 -10.55
C TYR A 45 -1.22 -18.30 -10.56
N SER A 46 -1.62 -19.08 -11.56
CA SER A 46 -1.19 -20.48 -11.70
C SER A 46 0.32 -20.60 -11.86
N ILE A 47 0.93 -19.72 -12.66
CA ILE A 47 2.38 -19.67 -12.84
C ILE A 47 3.08 -19.27 -11.53
N ILE A 48 2.56 -18.26 -10.83
CA ILE A 48 3.13 -17.80 -9.55
C ILE A 48 3.12 -18.94 -8.51
N ILE A 49 1.99 -19.64 -8.38
CA ILE A 49 1.86 -20.78 -7.46
C ILE A 49 2.81 -21.90 -7.85
N TYR A 50 2.87 -22.26 -9.13
CA TYR A 50 3.78 -23.28 -9.64
C TYR A 50 5.24 -22.95 -9.31
N CYS A 51 5.68 -21.72 -9.59
CA CYS A 51 7.01 -21.24 -9.27
C CYS A 51 7.29 -21.24 -7.77
N ALA A 52 6.33 -20.81 -6.94
CA ALA A 52 6.47 -20.82 -5.49
C ALA A 52 6.63 -22.24 -4.92
N VAL A 53 5.84 -23.20 -5.41
CA VAL A 53 5.93 -24.62 -5.01
C VAL A 53 7.25 -25.22 -5.47
N ARG A 54 7.66 -24.99 -6.72
CA ARG A 54 8.96 -25.45 -7.25
C ARG A 54 10.11 -24.86 -6.45
N MET A 55 10.02 -23.58 -6.08
CA MET A 55 11.00 -22.93 -5.23
C MET A 55 11.05 -23.57 -3.85
N TYR A 56 9.90 -23.77 -3.18
CA TYR A 56 9.82 -24.41 -1.87
C TYR A 56 10.50 -25.80 -1.85
N ILE A 57 10.20 -26.62 -2.85
CA ILE A 57 10.75 -27.98 -2.97
C ILE A 57 12.26 -27.96 -3.31
N GLY A 58 12.67 -27.16 -4.30
CA GLY A 58 14.07 -27.10 -4.75
C GLY A 58 15.03 -26.49 -3.74
N MET A 59 14.51 -25.66 -2.85
CA MET A 59 15.27 -25.00 -1.79
C MET A 59 15.76 -25.99 -0.73
N GLU A 60 14.99 -27.05 -0.42
CA GLU A 60 15.37 -27.98 0.63
C GLU A 60 16.71 -28.69 0.34
N ALA A 61 16.95 -29.08 -0.92
CA ALA A 61 18.20 -29.72 -1.35
C ALA A 61 19.39 -28.75 -1.36
N LYS A 62 19.18 -27.48 -1.71
CA LYS A 62 20.24 -26.45 -1.74
C LYS A 62 20.56 -25.89 -0.36
N LEU A 63 19.57 -25.84 0.53
CA LEU A 63 19.68 -25.32 1.90
C LEU A 63 20.51 -26.20 2.83
N GLN A 64 20.57 -27.51 2.57
CA GLN A 64 21.43 -28.43 3.34
C GLN A 64 22.93 -28.09 3.17
N MET A 65 23.30 -27.43 2.06
CA MET A 65 24.68 -26.97 1.81
C MET A 65 24.97 -25.55 2.35
N LEU A 66 23.96 -24.83 2.82
CA LEU A 66 24.10 -23.45 3.29
C LEU A 66 24.15 -23.37 4.82
N SER A 67 24.71 -22.28 5.33
CA SER A 67 24.73 -22.03 6.77
C SER A 67 23.31 -21.90 7.33
N ILE A 68 23.12 -22.34 8.58
CA ILE A 68 21.85 -22.25 9.31
C ILE A 68 21.25 -20.84 9.31
N SER A 69 22.10 -19.81 9.39
CA SER A 69 21.66 -18.41 9.34
C SER A 69 21.02 -18.05 7.99
N LEU A 70 21.68 -18.42 6.88
CA LEU A 70 21.18 -18.14 5.53
C LEU A 70 19.92 -18.94 5.19
N ARG A 71 19.81 -20.17 5.72
CA ARG A 71 18.60 -20.98 5.61
C ARG A 71 17.38 -20.33 6.27
N ASN A 72 17.56 -19.83 7.48
CA ASN A 72 16.50 -19.14 8.21
C ASN A 72 16.09 -17.84 7.52
N LEU A 73 17.06 -17.09 6.99
CA LEU A 73 16.80 -15.88 6.21
C LEU A 73 15.97 -16.18 4.96
N HIS A 74 16.37 -17.19 4.18
CA HIS A 74 15.65 -17.56 2.96
C HIS A 74 14.22 -18.02 3.25
N ASN A 75 14.01 -18.84 4.29
CA ASN A 75 12.66 -19.23 4.75
C ASN A 75 11.80 -18.02 5.11
N GLN A 76 12.37 -17.01 5.77
CA GLN A 76 11.65 -15.78 6.09
C GLN A 76 11.28 -14.98 4.83
N PHE A 77 12.19 -14.87 3.87
CA PHE A 77 11.92 -14.24 2.58
C PHE A 77 10.83 -14.97 1.80
N PHE A 78 10.88 -16.30 1.75
CA PHE A 78 9.85 -17.10 1.08
C PHE A 78 8.47 -16.91 1.71
N LYS A 79 8.39 -16.99 3.05
CA LYS A 79 7.14 -16.77 3.78
C LYS A 79 6.61 -15.34 3.54
N THR A 80 7.52 -14.37 3.51
CA THR A 80 7.17 -12.98 3.20
C THR A 80 6.62 -12.87 1.78
N LEU A 81 7.32 -13.44 0.79
CA LEU A 81 6.91 -13.43 -0.61
C LEU A 81 5.50 -14.04 -0.81
N ILE A 82 5.19 -15.16 -0.14
CA ILE A 82 3.84 -15.73 -0.15
C ILE A 82 2.83 -14.72 0.40
N LEU A 83 3.13 -14.09 1.53
CA LEU A 83 2.22 -13.14 2.15
C LEU A 83 2.04 -11.88 1.27
N GLN A 84 3.10 -11.41 0.61
CA GLN A 84 3.05 -10.29 -0.34
C GLN A 84 2.21 -10.61 -1.57
N ILE A 85 2.13 -11.87 -1.99
CA ILE A 85 1.24 -12.29 -3.08
C ILE A 85 -0.21 -12.36 -2.57
N VAL A 86 -0.43 -13.01 -1.42
CA VAL A 86 -1.79 -13.23 -0.87
C VAL A 86 -2.46 -11.93 -0.45
N THR A 87 -1.71 -10.99 0.14
CA THR A 87 -2.24 -9.73 0.64
C THR A 87 -2.98 -8.93 -0.43
N PRO A 88 -2.36 -8.52 -1.56
CA PRO A 88 -3.04 -7.79 -2.63
C PRO A 88 -4.12 -8.63 -3.32
N THR A 89 -4.02 -9.95 -3.36
CA THR A 89 -5.13 -10.79 -3.87
C THR A 89 -6.38 -10.62 -3.01
N ILE A 90 -6.25 -10.61 -1.69
CA ILE A 90 -7.40 -10.46 -0.79
C ILE A 90 -7.86 -9.00 -0.73
N THR A 91 -6.93 -8.05 -0.59
CA THR A 91 -7.28 -6.64 -0.33
C THR A 91 -7.59 -5.86 -1.59
N LEU A 92 -7.04 -6.24 -2.75
CA LEU A 92 -7.25 -5.54 -4.02
C LEU A 92 -8.10 -6.33 -4.99
N PHE A 93 -7.78 -7.61 -5.23
CA PHE A 93 -8.54 -8.38 -6.22
C PHE A 93 -9.95 -8.72 -5.75
N SER A 94 -10.19 -8.92 -4.45
CA SER A 94 -11.55 -9.12 -3.91
C SER A 94 -12.50 -7.95 -4.24
N PRO A 95 -12.18 -6.68 -3.90
CA PRO A 95 -13.07 -5.57 -4.26
C PRO A 95 -13.16 -5.32 -5.76
N VAL A 96 -12.09 -5.56 -6.53
CA VAL A 96 -12.14 -5.50 -8.00
C VAL A 96 -13.12 -6.54 -8.55
N MET A 97 -13.06 -7.78 -8.07
CA MET A 97 -13.98 -8.83 -8.48
C MET A 97 -15.42 -8.49 -8.11
N LEU A 98 -15.66 -7.95 -6.91
CA LEU A 98 -16.99 -7.48 -6.53
C LEU A 98 -17.49 -6.39 -7.49
N ILE A 99 -16.66 -5.38 -7.81
CA ILE A 99 -17.01 -4.31 -8.76
C ILE A 99 -17.28 -4.84 -10.17
N ILE A 100 -16.53 -5.87 -10.60
CA ILE A 100 -16.67 -6.48 -11.92
C ILE A 100 -17.94 -7.34 -12.02
N TYR A 101 -18.29 -8.07 -10.97
CA TYR A 101 -19.47 -8.95 -10.97
C TYR A 101 -20.76 -8.24 -10.55
N LEU A 102 -20.69 -7.08 -9.90
CA LEU A 102 -21.88 -6.32 -9.48
C LEU A 102 -22.83 -5.96 -10.65
N PRO A 103 -22.35 -5.50 -11.83
CA PRO A 103 -23.20 -5.20 -12.97
C PRO A 103 -23.83 -6.45 -13.62
N LEU A 104 -23.29 -7.65 -13.34
CA LEU A 104 -23.85 -8.93 -13.81
C LEU A 104 -25.00 -9.41 -12.94
N PHE A 105 -25.03 -9.01 -11.66
CA PHE A 105 -26.07 -9.39 -10.70
C PHE A 105 -27.22 -8.38 -10.59
N ASP A 106 -27.19 -7.29 -11.35
CA ASP A 106 -28.20 -6.21 -11.36
C ASP A 106 -28.52 -5.68 -9.94
N LEU A 107 -27.50 -5.64 -9.06
CA LEU A 107 -27.65 -5.11 -7.71
C LEU A 107 -27.54 -3.57 -7.74
N GLU A 108 -28.60 -2.89 -7.33
CA GLU A 108 -28.61 -1.43 -7.07
C GLU A 108 -27.76 -1.08 -5.83
N CYS A 109 -26.44 -1.26 -5.93
CA CYS A 109 -25.50 -0.93 -4.87
C CYS A 109 -24.66 0.29 -5.28
N ASP A 110 -24.91 1.42 -4.60
CA ASP A 110 -24.15 2.66 -4.74
C ASP A 110 -22.80 2.52 -4.00
N ILE A 111 -21.87 1.76 -4.58
CA ILE A 111 -20.56 1.48 -3.95
C ILE A 111 -19.62 2.69 -4.15
N PRO A 112 -19.00 3.23 -3.08
CA PRO A 112 -18.02 4.31 -3.18
C PRO A 112 -16.70 3.80 -3.77
N THR A 113 -16.62 3.72 -5.10
CA THR A 113 -15.43 3.28 -5.86
C THR A 113 -14.17 4.10 -5.55
N GLY A 114 -14.32 5.36 -5.13
CA GLY A 114 -13.20 6.23 -4.75
C GLY A 114 -12.37 5.70 -3.58
N ILE A 115 -12.99 5.08 -2.58
CA ILE A 115 -12.26 4.52 -1.42
C ILE A 115 -11.40 3.33 -1.86
N PHE A 116 -11.92 2.49 -2.75
CA PHE A 116 -11.16 1.38 -3.33
C PHE A 116 -9.98 1.86 -4.17
N LEU A 117 -10.15 2.95 -4.92
CA LEU A 117 -9.08 3.56 -5.69
C LEU A 117 -7.94 4.08 -4.80
N CYS A 118 -8.29 4.72 -3.67
CA CYS A 118 -7.32 5.12 -2.65
C CYS A 118 -6.63 3.92 -1.98
N ALA A 119 -7.35 2.82 -1.76
CA ALA A 119 -6.76 1.59 -1.23
C ALA A 119 -5.78 0.95 -2.22
N PHE A 120 -6.07 1.01 -3.54
CA PHE A 120 -5.13 0.59 -4.57
C PHE A 120 -3.85 1.41 -4.55
N THR A 121 -3.91 2.74 -4.47
CA THR A 121 -2.68 3.55 -4.45
C THR A 121 -1.82 3.33 -3.20
N LEU A 122 -2.41 2.87 -2.10
CA LEU A 122 -1.69 2.56 -0.85
C LEU A 122 -1.12 1.14 -0.78
N TYR A 123 -1.49 0.22 -1.67
CA TYR A 123 -1.01 -1.17 -1.60
C TYR A 123 0.53 -1.30 -1.61
N PRO A 124 1.31 -0.53 -2.41
CA PRO A 124 2.76 -0.69 -2.44
C PRO A 124 3.39 -0.33 -1.09
N ALA A 125 2.84 0.69 -0.43
CA ALA A 125 3.25 1.09 0.90
C ALA A 125 2.93 -0.01 1.93
N MET A 126 1.74 -0.61 1.86
CA MET A 126 1.35 -1.72 2.72
C MET A 126 2.25 -2.94 2.51
N ASP A 127 2.57 -3.28 1.27
CA ASP A 127 3.46 -4.38 0.92
C ASP A 127 4.87 -4.19 1.52
N ALA A 128 5.43 -2.99 1.37
CA ALA A 128 6.72 -2.64 1.97
C ALA A 128 6.70 -2.70 3.51
N ILE A 129 5.60 -2.26 4.13
CA ILE A 129 5.41 -2.34 5.58
C ILE A 129 5.41 -3.80 6.04
N ILE A 130 4.69 -4.69 5.35
CA ILE A 130 4.60 -6.12 5.68
C ILE A 130 5.99 -6.77 5.67
N VAL A 131 6.78 -6.53 4.62
CA VAL A 131 8.16 -7.02 4.53
C VAL A 131 9.01 -6.52 5.69
N MET A 132 8.90 -5.22 6.01
CA MET A 132 9.70 -4.60 7.06
C MET A 132 9.36 -5.13 8.47
N TYR A 133 8.13 -5.60 8.69
CA TYR A 133 7.72 -6.19 9.98
C TYR A 133 8.00 -7.69 10.10
N ILE A 134 7.94 -8.46 9.01
CA ILE A 134 8.04 -9.93 9.05
C ILE A 134 9.48 -10.42 9.01
N VAL A 135 10.32 -9.81 8.19
CA VAL A 135 11.72 -10.20 8.07
C VAL A 135 12.47 -9.66 9.28
N ALA A 136 13.05 -10.56 10.08
CA ALA A 136 13.65 -10.19 11.37
C ALA A 136 14.78 -9.17 11.24
N ASP A 137 15.59 -9.28 10.18
CA ASP A 137 16.69 -8.38 9.90
C ASP A 137 16.21 -6.97 9.52
N TYR A 138 15.18 -6.87 8.66
CA TYR A 138 14.56 -5.58 8.33
C TYR A 138 13.89 -4.96 9.55
N LYS A 139 13.17 -5.75 10.36
CA LYS A 139 12.57 -5.28 11.61
C LYS A 139 13.61 -4.71 12.57
N LYS A 140 14.76 -5.38 12.70
CA LYS A 140 15.86 -4.93 13.56
C LYS A 140 16.51 -3.65 13.02
N ALA A 141 16.73 -3.57 11.71
CA ALA A 141 17.23 -2.37 11.05
C ALA A 141 16.27 -1.19 11.20
N ALA A 142 14.98 -1.40 10.95
CA ALA A 142 13.92 -0.39 11.08
C ALA A 142 13.85 0.16 12.50
N LYS A 143 13.87 -0.70 13.53
CA LYS A 143 13.92 -0.25 14.94
C LYS A 143 15.15 0.60 15.24
N LYS A 144 16.32 0.22 14.71
CA LYS A 144 17.57 0.98 14.89
C LYS A 144 17.50 2.34 14.21
N MET A 145 16.97 2.40 12.99
CA MET A 145 16.79 3.65 12.25
C MET A 145 15.77 4.57 12.95
N LEU A 146 14.65 4.02 13.39
CA LEU A 146 13.61 4.77 14.10
C LEU A 146 14.14 5.34 15.42
N LYS A 147 14.90 4.56 16.20
CA LYS A 147 15.53 5.05 17.43
C LYS A 147 16.48 6.22 17.15
N LYS A 148 17.34 6.11 16.12
CA LYS A 148 18.23 7.19 15.72
C LYS A 148 17.48 8.44 15.27
N ALA A 149 16.41 8.27 14.47
CA ALA A 149 15.58 9.37 14.01
C ALA A 149 14.91 10.09 15.19
N LEU A 150 14.36 9.33 16.15
CA LEU A 150 13.77 9.88 17.37
C LEU A 150 14.81 10.63 18.22
N GLU A 151 16.01 10.07 18.40
CA GLU A 151 17.10 10.74 19.11
C GLU A 151 17.50 12.06 18.43
N GLN A 152 17.56 12.10 17.10
CA GLN A 152 17.85 13.33 16.35
C GLN A 152 16.72 14.37 16.44
N ILE A 153 15.46 13.93 16.33
CA ILE A 153 14.30 14.81 16.49
C ILE A 153 14.26 15.39 17.90
N TYR A 154 14.49 14.57 18.93
CA TYR A 154 14.53 15.01 20.31
C TYR A 154 15.67 15.99 20.58
N ALA A 155 16.87 15.73 20.03
CA ALA A 155 17.99 16.65 20.13
C ALA A 155 17.69 18.00 19.45
N CYS A 156 17.06 17.99 18.27
CA CYS A 156 16.66 19.19 17.53
C CYS A 156 15.59 20.01 18.27
N LEU A 157 14.59 19.34 18.85
CA LEU A 157 13.56 19.99 19.66
C LEU A 157 14.16 20.66 20.89
N ARG A 158 15.09 19.99 21.57
CA ARG A 158 15.77 20.52 22.76
C ARG A 158 16.66 21.73 22.44
N THR A 159 17.38 21.74 21.32
CA THR A 159 18.15 22.92 20.89
C THR A 159 17.24 24.08 20.49
N ALA A 160 16.11 23.82 19.82
CA ALA A 160 15.13 24.85 19.47
C ALA A 160 14.54 25.53 20.72
N GLU A 161 14.22 24.76 21.75
CA GLU A 161 13.70 25.29 23.02
C GLU A 161 14.76 26.11 23.77
N THR A 162 16.01 25.65 23.76
CA THR A 162 17.15 26.36 24.37
C THR A 162 17.44 27.68 23.65
N ASP A 163 17.40 27.71 22.31
CA ASP A 163 17.61 28.93 21.52
C ASP A 163 16.50 29.97 21.76
N HIS A 164 15.25 29.53 21.83
CA HIS A 164 14.12 30.42 22.12
C HIS A 164 14.22 31.04 23.52
N SER A 165 14.58 30.25 24.53
CA SER A 165 14.83 30.75 25.90
C SER A 165 16.00 31.74 25.94
N ASN A 166 17.09 31.46 25.22
CA ASN A 166 18.27 32.32 25.19
C ASN A 166 18.01 33.64 24.46
N ARG A 167 17.23 33.64 23.36
CA ARG A 167 16.79 34.88 22.70
C ARG A 167 15.92 35.74 23.60
N ARG A 168 15.01 35.15 24.39
CA ARG A 168 14.17 35.86 25.34
C ARG A 168 14.99 36.47 26.49
N ALA A 169 15.98 35.74 27.01
CA ALA A 169 16.88 36.26 28.02
C ALA A 169 17.72 37.45 27.49
N ARG A 170 18.24 37.35 26.26
CA ARG A 170 18.98 38.45 25.62
C ARG A 170 18.10 39.67 25.34
N SER A 171 16.85 39.49 24.91
CA SER A 171 15.95 40.62 24.68
C SER A 171 15.59 41.34 25.98
N ILE A 172 15.38 40.61 27.07
CA ILE A 172 15.17 41.21 28.40
C ILE A 172 16.42 41.97 28.86
N ALA A 173 17.61 41.36 28.72
CA ALA A 173 18.86 42.02 29.07
C ALA A 173 19.16 43.27 28.23
N ALA A 174 18.83 43.26 26.94
CA ALA A 174 19.01 44.41 26.05
C ALA A 174 18.06 45.58 26.35
N ASN A 175 16.90 45.32 26.97
CA ASN A 175 15.94 46.36 27.37
C ASN A 175 16.17 46.89 28.80
N LEU A 176 16.97 46.21 29.62
CA LEU A 176 17.28 46.60 31.00
C LEU A 176 18.12 47.90 31.17
N PRO A 177 19.09 48.26 30.30
CA PRO A 177 19.87 49.48 30.48
C PRO A 177 19.09 50.79 30.21
N ALA A 178 17.89 50.72 29.63
CA ALA A 178 17.06 51.91 29.39
C ALA A 178 16.26 52.38 30.63
N ALA A 179 16.14 51.55 31.68
CA ALA A 179 15.30 51.83 32.86
C ALA A 179 16.07 52.35 34.09
N LEU A 180 17.41 52.47 34.02
CA LEU A 180 18.27 52.87 35.15
C LEU A 180 19.10 54.13 34.85
N SER A 181 18.52 55.11 34.16
CA SER A 181 19.03 56.48 34.19
C SER A 181 18.39 57.21 35.38
N PRO A 182 19.11 57.48 36.48
CA PRO A 182 18.58 58.34 37.54
C PRO A 182 18.56 59.77 37.02
N ASN A 183 17.38 60.40 37.04
CA ASN A 183 17.25 61.86 36.95
C ASN A 183 17.83 62.51 38.20
#